data_AF-A0A845YI39-F1
#
_entry.id   AF-A0A845YI39-F1
#
_cell.length_a   1.000
_cell.length_b   1.000
_cell.length_c   1.000
_cell.angle_alpha   90.00
_cell.angle_beta   90.00
_cell.angle_gamma   90.00
#
_symmetry.space_group_name_H-M   'P 1'
#
loop_
_entity.id
_entity.type
_entity.pdbx_description
1 polymer ?
#
loop_
_entity_poly.entity_id
_entity_poly.type
_entity_poly.pdbx_seq_one_letter_code
_entity_poly.pdbx_strand_id
1 'polypeptide(L)'
;MSWEGMSWDAIGKDIAQTIKNQGSNDDLLRKLASEALSEIRNREPEERQQSALSRVSRGFRKIFPNLKTEAPDYWLDQKGKSDKTQKWRHNIFDYLTLGRKDSTDEPVETTADEVNGSSNQPSLDNMTINQLNLEEETQQTLFLALEHSGMPLDEFIKQAISVYAKTITGKARKHSEDLSNVPTAELLSDAQWTTHPGRAEELTKRAIRAIKFYNANKVGENKDRWCITQSAIASLTGSRQSTIKKILERYLDEIESHNIKYGLNGYSNRKPGKDITSEVDLVELIPNGVD
;
A
#
# COMPACT_ATOMS: atom_id res chain seq x y z
N MET A 1 -0.31 -29.74 1.27
CA MET A 1 0.22 -30.25 2.57
C MET A 1 -0.96 -30.50 3.50
N SER A 2 -0.84 -31.34 4.54
CA SER A 2 -1.88 -31.39 5.59
C SER A 2 -1.44 -30.52 6.76
N TRP A 3 -2.20 -29.47 7.05
CA TRP A 3 -1.97 -28.57 8.18
C TRP A 3 -2.93 -28.85 9.34
N GLU A 4 -3.62 -29.99 9.33
CA GLU A 4 -4.58 -30.39 10.37
C GLU A 4 -3.97 -30.31 11.76
N GLY A 5 -4.66 -29.62 12.68
CA GLY A 5 -4.21 -29.42 14.06
C GLY A 5 -3.05 -28.43 14.25
N MET A 6 -2.46 -27.88 13.18
CA MET A 6 -1.42 -26.86 13.31
C MET A 6 -1.98 -25.50 13.74
N SER A 7 -1.22 -24.80 14.59
CA SER A 7 -1.50 -23.38 14.88
C SER A 7 -1.23 -22.50 13.65
N TRP A 8 -1.94 -21.38 13.53
CA TRP A 8 -1.73 -20.42 12.42
C TRP A 8 -0.28 -19.93 12.30
N ASP A 9 0.43 -19.75 13.42
CA ASP A 9 1.87 -19.39 13.41
C ASP A 9 2.75 -20.53 12.87
N ALA A 10 2.37 -21.79 13.13
CA ALA A 10 3.08 -22.95 12.61
C ALA A 10 2.88 -23.11 11.09
N ILE A 11 1.66 -22.87 10.60
CA ILE A 11 1.36 -22.86 9.16
C ILE A 11 2.22 -21.81 8.43
N GLY A 12 2.30 -20.59 8.98
CA GLY A 12 3.16 -19.54 8.43
C GLY A 12 4.65 -19.93 8.36
N LYS A 13 5.15 -20.63 9.38
CA LYS A 13 6.53 -21.13 9.41
C LYS A 13 6.74 -22.26 8.40
N ASP A 14 5.78 -23.15 8.24
CA ASP A 14 5.84 -24.27 7.30
C ASP A 14 5.86 -23.80 5.85
N ILE A 15 5.01 -22.82 5.51
CA ILE A 15 5.05 -22.13 4.20
C ILE A 15 6.43 -21.53 3.96
N ALA A 16 6.97 -20.81 4.94
CA ALA A 16 8.29 -20.19 4.82
C ALA A 16 9.42 -21.23 4.64
N GLN A 17 9.37 -22.33 5.40
CA GLN A 17 10.35 -23.39 5.30
C GLN A 17 10.25 -24.15 3.96
N THR A 18 9.03 -24.35 3.46
CA THR A 18 8.78 -24.94 2.14
C THR A 18 9.41 -24.11 1.03
N ILE A 19 9.21 -22.79 1.06
CA ILE A 19 9.82 -21.88 0.08
C ILE A 19 11.34 -21.85 0.22
N LYS A 20 11.86 -21.94 1.46
CA LYS A 20 13.32 -22.02 1.70
C LYS A 20 13.93 -23.29 1.09
N ASN A 21 13.20 -24.40 1.12
CA ASN A 21 13.69 -25.71 0.68
C ASN A 21 13.49 -25.95 -0.83
N GLN A 22 12.34 -25.57 -1.38
CA GLN A 22 11.95 -25.86 -2.77
C GLN A 22 12.25 -24.69 -3.73
N GLY A 23 12.68 -23.55 -3.18
CA GLY A 23 12.79 -22.31 -3.93
C GLY A 23 11.43 -21.64 -4.11
N SER A 24 11.45 -20.54 -4.86
CA SER A 24 10.32 -19.65 -5.04
C SER A 24 9.93 -19.58 -6.51
N ASN A 25 8.84 -20.26 -6.86
CA ASN A 25 8.13 -20.07 -8.12
C ASN A 25 6.71 -19.58 -7.81
N ASP A 26 6.15 -18.75 -8.68
CA ASP A 26 4.82 -18.14 -8.52
C ASP A 26 3.73 -19.19 -8.31
N ASP A 27 3.79 -20.31 -9.03
CA ASP A 27 2.83 -21.42 -8.89
C ASP A 27 2.84 -22.04 -7.49
N LEU A 28 4.05 -22.21 -6.91
CA LEU A 28 4.20 -22.73 -5.55
C LEU A 28 3.66 -21.73 -4.52
N LEU A 29 3.90 -20.44 -4.72
CA LEU A 29 3.40 -19.40 -3.82
C LEU A 29 1.87 -19.32 -3.86
N ARG A 30 1.27 -19.33 -5.06
CA ARG A 30 -0.18 -19.35 -5.24
C ARG A 30 -0.80 -20.56 -4.56
N LYS A 31 -0.21 -21.75 -4.78
CA LYS A 31 -0.67 -23.00 -4.17
C LYS A 31 -0.61 -22.96 -2.64
N LEU A 32 0.51 -22.52 -2.06
CA LEU A 32 0.65 -22.43 -0.61
C LEU A 32 -0.30 -21.39 0.01
N ALA A 33 -0.51 -20.26 -0.67
CA ALA A 33 -1.45 -19.24 -0.21
C ALA A 33 -2.92 -19.70 -0.31
N SER A 34 -3.30 -20.37 -1.41
CA SER A 34 -4.66 -20.86 -1.61
C SER A 34 -5.01 -22.01 -0.65
N GLU A 35 -4.06 -22.93 -0.40
CA GLU A 35 -4.20 -23.95 0.65
C GLU A 35 -4.40 -23.28 2.02
N ALA A 36 -3.69 -22.18 2.31
CA ALA A 36 -3.75 -21.53 3.62
C ALA A 36 -5.07 -20.78 3.82
N LEU A 37 -5.56 -20.12 2.77
CA LEU A 37 -6.86 -19.47 2.76
C LEU A 37 -8.00 -20.48 2.89
N SER A 38 -7.90 -21.61 2.21
CA SER A 38 -8.88 -22.70 2.31
C SER A 38 -8.96 -23.24 3.74
N GLU A 39 -7.80 -23.47 4.37
CA GLU A 39 -7.73 -23.94 5.76
C GLU A 39 -8.28 -22.92 6.77
N ILE A 40 -8.02 -21.63 6.57
CA ILE A 40 -8.60 -20.57 7.39
C ILE A 40 -10.12 -20.52 7.22
N ARG A 41 -10.62 -20.62 5.98
CA ARG A 41 -12.05 -20.63 5.69
C ARG A 41 -12.76 -21.84 6.29
N ASN A 42 -12.09 -22.98 6.36
CA ASN A 42 -12.65 -24.22 6.91
C ASN A 42 -12.65 -24.26 8.45
N ARG A 43 -11.68 -23.61 9.11
CA ARG A 43 -11.51 -23.70 10.58
C ARG A 43 -12.05 -22.52 11.36
N GLU A 44 -12.16 -21.34 10.74
CA GLU A 44 -12.50 -20.10 11.43
C GLU A 44 -13.75 -19.45 10.83
N PRO A 45 -14.67 -18.94 11.68
CA PRO A 45 -15.79 -18.15 11.20
C PRO A 45 -15.28 -16.85 10.54
N GLU A 46 -16.05 -16.28 9.60
CA GLU A 46 -15.64 -15.13 8.77
C GLU A 46 -15.03 -13.98 9.59
N GLU A 47 -15.61 -13.67 10.74
CA GLU A 47 -15.16 -12.62 11.67
C GLU A 47 -13.73 -12.83 12.21
N ARG A 48 -13.24 -14.08 12.27
CA ARG A 48 -11.93 -14.44 12.81
C ARG A 48 -10.88 -14.74 11.74
N GLN A 49 -11.27 -14.81 10.46
CA GLN A 49 -10.38 -15.13 9.36
C GLN A 49 -9.23 -14.11 9.22
N GLN A 50 -9.51 -12.81 9.43
CA GLN A 50 -8.47 -11.76 9.40
C GLN A 50 -7.43 -11.92 10.51
N SER A 51 -7.86 -12.37 11.70
CA SER A 51 -6.97 -12.65 12.83
C SER A 51 -6.11 -13.89 12.56
N ALA A 52 -6.69 -14.93 11.96
CA ALA A 52 -5.98 -16.13 11.52
C ALA A 52 -4.91 -15.81 10.45
N LEU A 53 -5.26 -15.01 9.43
CA LEU A 53 -4.34 -14.53 8.40
C LEU A 53 -3.18 -13.74 8.98
N SER A 54 -3.46 -12.87 9.96
CA SER A 54 -2.43 -12.09 10.65
C SER A 54 -1.44 -12.99 11.41
N ARG A 55 -1.91 -14.13 11.95
CA ARG A 55 -1.07 -15.11 12.66
C ARG A 55 -0.25 -15.97 11.70
N VAL A 56 -0.80 -16.37 10.54
CA VAL A 56 -0.03 -17.01 9.45
C VAL A 56 1.07 -16.09 8.96
N SER A 57 0.73 -14.83 8.70
CA SER A 57 1.70 -13.80 8.29
C SER A 57 2.83 -13.60 9.31
N ARG A 58 2.49 -13.63 10.60
CA ARG A 58 3.47 -13.54 11.69
C ARG A 58 4.41 -14.75 11.70
N GLY A 59 3.87 -15.96 11.55
CA GLY A 59 4.66 -17.19 11.47
C GLY A 59 5.69 -17.14 10.34
N PHE A 60 5.27 -16.68 9.17
CA PHE A 60 6.12 -16.50 8.00
C PHE A 60 7.28 -15.51 8.26
N ARG A 61 6.96 -14.34 8.84
CA ARG A 61 7.96 -13.29 9.16
C ARG A 61 9.00 -13.72 10.17
N LYS A 62 8.75 -14.75 10.99
CA LYS A 62 9.76 -15.28 11.92
C LYS A 62 10.91 -15.97 11.21
N ILE A 63 10.64 -16.64 10.08
CA ILE A 63 11.66 -17.32 9.26
C ILE A 63 12.29 -16.34 8.26
N PHE A 64 11.48 -15.40 7.78
CA PHE A 64 11.90 -14.35 6.87
C PHE A 64 11.71 -12.97 7.52
N PRO A 65 12.58 -12.60 8.48
CA PRO A 65 12.52 -11.29 9.09
C PRO A 65 12.72 -10.22 8.02
N ASN A 66 12.08 -9.06 8.21
CA ASN A 66 12.37 -7.89 7.40
C ASN A 66 13.87 -7.59 7.52
N LEU A 67 14.60 -7.77 6.42
CA LEU A 67 16.00 -7.39 6.34
C LEU A 67 16.03 -5.86 6.40
N LYS A 68 16.36 -5.33 7.58
CA LYS A 68 16.78 -3.95 7.75
C LYS A 68 18.15 -3.79 7.07
N THR A 69 18.18 -3.44 5.79
CA THR A 69 19.32 -2.98 4.97
C THR A 69 18.81 -3.05 3.53
N GLU A 70 18.46 -2.00 2.81
CA GLU A 70 18.87 -0.60 2.77
C GLU A 70 17.64 0.26 2.41
N ALA A 71 17.61 1.49 2.93
CA ALA A 71 16.69 2.59 2.62
C ALA A 71 15.15 2.38 2.71
N PRO A 72 14.44 3.27 3.42
CA PRO A 72 13.00 3.43 3.27
C PRO A 72 12.72 4.06 1.89
N ASP A 73 11.57 3.75 1.33
CA ASP A 73 11.06 4.27 0.06
C ASP A 73 11.51 3.48 -1.19
N TYR A 74 10.54 3.25 -2.08
CA TYR A 74 10.57 2.59 -3.40
C TYR A 74 10.07 1.14 -3.52
N TRP A 75 8.89 1.05 -4.13
CA TRP A 75 8.62 0.13 -5.22
C TRP A 75 9.44 0.56 -6.45
N LEU A 76 10.44 -0.23 -6.84
CA LEU A 76 10.97 -0.25 -8.21
C LEU A 76 11.43 -1.67 -8.50
N ASP A 77 10.78 -2.33 -9.45
CA ASP A 77 11.42 -3.45 -10.17
C ASP A 77 12.53 -2.87 -11.06
N GLN A 78 13.58 -3.67 -11.22
CA GLN A 78 14.65 -3.58 -12.22
C GLN A 78 15.81 -2.61 -11.97
N LYS A 79 16.74 -3.02 -11.09
CA LYS A 79 18.15 -3.19 -11.49
C LYS A 79 18.93 -3.99 -10.43
N GLY A 80 19.22 -5.25 -10.77
CA GLY A 80 20.13 -6.11 -10.01
C GLY A 80 19.55 -7.50 -9.81
N LYS A 81 20.21 -8.51 -10.38
CA LYS A 81 19.96 -9.94 -10.16
C LYS A 81 20.29 -10.39 -8.72
N SER A 82 19.85 -9.63 -7.71
CA SER A 82 20.15 -9.83 -6.30
C SER A 82 18.97 -9.24 -5.52
N ASP A 83 17.89 -9.93 -5.25
CA ASP A 83 17.85 -11.11 -4.42
C ASP A 83 16.48 -11.76 -4.66
N LYS A 84 16.45 -12.96 -5.27
CA LYS A 84 15.19 -13.65 -5.58
C LYS A 84 14.29 -13.71 -4.34
N THR A 85 14.90 -13.78 -3.15
CA THR A 85 14.32 -13.75 -1.79
C THR A 85 13.24 -12.67 -1.57
N GLN A 86 13.39 -11.47 -2.10
CA GLN A 86 12.48 -10.37 -1.78
C GLN A 86 11.20 -10.37 -2.64
N LYS A 87 11.30 -10.77 -3.92
CA LYS A 87 10.17 -10.74 -4.87
C LYS A 87 9.04 -11.70 -4.49
N TRP A 88 9.36 -12.92 -4.06
CA TRP A 88 8.32 -13.89 -3.67
C TRP A 88 7.71 -13.66 -2.29
N ARG A 89 8.43 -13.00 -1.37
CA ARG A 89 7.85 -12.56 -0.09
C ARG A 89 6.69 -11.61 -0.32
N HIS A 90 6.82 -10.72 -1.31
CA HIS A 90 5.76 -9.80 -1.69
C HIS A 90 4.57 -10.55 -2.29
N ASN A 91 4.82 -11.41 -3.28
CA ASN A 91 3.77 -12.18 -3.95
C ASN A 91 2.95 -13.07 -2.99
N ILE A 92 3.58 -13.74 -2.02
CA ILE A 92 2.82 -14.59 -1.07
C ILE A 92 1.90 -13.77 -0.17
N PHE A 93 2.29 -12.55 0.22
CA PHE A 93 1.42 -11.67 1.01
C PHE A 93 0.28 -11.11 0.17
N ASP A 94 0.52 -10.81 -1.11
CA ASP A 94 -0.55 -10.41 -2.04
C ASP A 94 -1.58 -11.53 -2.19
N TYR A 95 -1.13 -12.78 -2.38
CA TYR A 95 -2.03 -13.93 -2.45
C TYR A 95 -2.77 -14.20 -1.14
N LEU A 96 -2.15 -13.94 0.02
CA LEU A 96 -2.79 -14.08 1.33
C LEU A 96 -3.76 -12.93 1.67
N THR A 97 -3.78 -11.83 0.91
CA THR A 97 -4.61 -10.64 1.19
C THR A 97 -5.71 -10.39 0.16
N LEU A 98 -5.62 -10.95 -1.06
CA LEU A 98 -6.61 -10.78 -2.13
C LEU A 98 -7.73 -11.84 -2.17
N GLY A 99 -7.95 -12.61 -1.10
CA GLY A 99 -9.02 -13.62 -1.00
C GLY A 99 -10.46 -13.08 -0.91
N ARG A 100 -10.77 -11.94 -1.55
CA ARG A 100 -12.13 -11.37 -1.63
C ARG A 100 -12.44 -10.83 -3.04
N LYS A 101 -12.35 -11.71 -4.04
CA LYS A 101 -13.19 -11.66 -5.23
C LYS A 101 -13.40 -13.10 -5.68
N ASP A 102 -14.66 -13.52 -5.68
CA ASP A 102 -15.08 -14.73 -6.35
C ASP A 102 -14.64 -14.66 -7.81
N SER A 103 -13.79 -15.59 -8.21
CA SER A 103 -13.67 -16.02 -9.59
C SER A 103 -13.71 -17.54 -9.56
N THR A 104 -14.91 -18.08 -9.76
CA THR A 104 -15.09 -19.35 -10.43
C THR A 104 -14.31 -19.30 -11.74
N ASP A 105 -13.17 -19.99 -11.78
CA ASP A 105 -12.56 -20.43 -13.03
C ASP A 105 -12.20 -21.90 -12.83
N GLU A 106 -13.07 -22.77 -13.35
CA GLU A 106 -12.68 -24.12 -13.71
C GLU A 106 -11.60 -24.06 -14.81
N PRO A 107 -10.63 -24.98 -14.81
CA PRO A 107 -9.60 -25.00 -15.85
C PRO A 107 -10.22 -25.54 -17.15
N VAL A 108 -10.41 -24.68 -18.14
CA VAL A 108 -10.70 -25.13 -19.51
C VAL A 108 -9.40 -25.62 -20.14
N GLU A 109 -9.31 -26.94 -20.30
CA GLU A 109 -8.32 -27.60 -21.14
C GLU A 109 -8.42 -27.04 -22.57
N THR A 110 -7.28 -26.55 -23.06
CA THR A 110 -7.12 -26.11 -24.44
C THR A 110 -6.72 -27.32 -25.27
N THR A 111 -7.60 -27.77 -26.17
CA THR A 111 -7.19 -28.54 -27.35
C THR A 111 -7.44 -27.69 -28.60
N ALA A 112 -6.35 -27.52 -29.34
CA ALA A 112 -6.31 -26.85 -30.62
C ALA A 112 -7.04 -27.69 -31.68
N ASP A 113 -7.82 -27.03 -32.54
CA ASP A 113 -7.98 -27.44 -33.92
C ASP A 113 -8.20 -26.22 -34.82
N GLU A 114 -7.66 -26.34 -36.03
CA GLU A 114 -7.43 -25.34 -37.07
C GLU A 114 -8.70 -24.66 -37.60
N VAL A 115 -8.66 -23.34 -37.83
CA VAL A 115 -9.40 -22.72 -38.96
C VAL A 115 -8.60 -21.56 -39.58
N ASN A 116 -8.33 -21.77 -40.87
CA ASN A 116 -7.79 -20.86 -41.87
C ASN A 116 -8.69 -19.61 -42.07
N GLY A 117 -8.14 -18.38 -42.11
CA GLY A 117 -8.95 -17.22 -42.51
C GLY A 117 -8.35 -15.84 -42.28
N SER A 118 -7.77 -15.27 -43.36
CA SER A 118 -7.62 -13.85 -43.70
C SER A 118 -7.51 -12.79 -42.57
N SER A 119 -6.34 -12.15 -42.51
CA SER A 119 -6.06 -10.98 -41.68
C SER A 119 -6.89 -9.75 -42.10
N ASN A 120 -8.04 -9.54 -41.47
CA ASN A 120 -8.62 -8.20 -41.32
C ASN A 120 -8.28 -7.71 -39.92
N GLN A 121 -7.25 -6.87 -39.82
CA GLN A 121 -7.00 -6.07 -38.62
C GLN A 121 -8.21 -5.13 -38.43
N PRO A 122 -8.92 -5.16 -37.28
CA PRO A 122 -9.98 -4.20 -37.02
C PRO A 122 -9.35 -2.80 -36.85
N SER A 123 -9.52 -1.92 -37.84
CA SER A 123 -9.24 -0.50 -37.65
C SER A 123 -10.38 0.12 -36.83
N LEU A 124 -10.01 1.00 -35.88
CA LEU A 124 -10.96 1.72 -35.02
C LEU A 124 -11.95 2.58 -35.82
N ASP A 125 -11.65 2.88 -37.09
CA ASP A 125 -12.39 3.83 -37.90
C ASP A 125 -13.75 3.28 -38.39
N ASN A 126 -14.00 1.97 -38.24
CA ASN A 126 -15.26 1.30 -38.63
C ASN A 126 -16.04 0.70 -37.45
N MET A 127 -15.71 1.08 -36.21
CA MET A 127 -16.36 0.49 -35.03
C MET A 127 -17.78 1.03 -34.81
N THR A 128 -18.69 0.16 -34.36
CA THR A 128 -20.03 0.54 -33.87
C THR A 128 -20.15 0.25 -32.38
N ILE A 129 -21.05 0.97 -31.68
CA ILE A 129 -21.21 0.84 -30.22
C ILE A 129 -21.50 -0.60 -29.79
N ASN A 130 -22.29 -1.33 -30.59
CA ASN A 130 -22.64 -2.73 -30.31
C ASN A 130 -21.43 -3.68 -30.35
N GLN A 131 -20.37 -3.32 -31.08
CA GLN A 131 -19.13 -4.12 -31.16
C GLN A 131 -18.24 -3.96 -29.93
N LEU A 132 -18.54 -3.00 -29.04
CA LEU A 132 -17.78 -2.79 -27.79
C LEU A 132 -18.23 -3.73 -26.67
N ASN A 133 -19.28 -4.53 -26.88
CA ASN A 133 -19.82 -5.49 -25.91
C ASN A 133 -20.04 -4.88 -24.51
N LEU A 134 -20.55 -3.63 -24.49
CA LEU A 134 -20.81 -2.88 -23.27
C LEU A 134 -22.20 -3.25 -22.71
N GLU A 135 -22.37 -3.13 -21.41
CA GLU A 135 -23.68 -3.23 -20.77
C GLU A 135 -24.63 -2.12 -21.27
N GLU A 136 -25.93 -2.43 -21.33
CA GLU A 136 -26.94 -1.56 -21.95
C GLU A 136 -26.95 -0.13 -21.39
N GLU A 137 -26.80 0.02 -20.06
CA GLU A 137 -26.71 1.33 -19.41
C GLU A 137 -25.48 2.13 -19.89
N THR A 138 -24.34 1.46 -20.07
CA THR A 138 -23.11 2.09 -20.55
C THR A 138 -23.24 2.47 -22.03
N GLN A 139 -23.92 1.66 -22.84
CA GLN A 139 -24.21 1.99 -24.24
C GLN A 139 -25.08 3.24 -24.36
N GLN A 140 -26.15 3.34 -23.56
CA GLN A 140 -27.04 4.51 -23.55
C GLN A 140 -26.27 5.77 -23.13
N THR A 141 -25.42 5.66 -22.10
CA THR A 141 -24.57 6.77 -21.65
C THR A 141 -23.60 7.22 -22.74
N LEU A 142 -22.98 6.27 -23.45
CA LEU A 142 -22.08 6.54 -24.56
C LEU A 142 -22.81 7.21 -25.73
N PHE A 143 -24.01 6.74 -26.07
CA PHE A 143 -24.86 7.36 -27.10
C PHE A 143 -25.16 8.82 -26.79
N LEU A 144 -25.62 9.12 -25.57
CA LEU A 144 -25.88 10.50 -25.13
C LEU A 144 -24.62 11.36 -25.16
N ALA A 145 -23.47 10.82 -24.77
CA ALA A 145 -22.20 11.54 -24.78
C ALA A 145 -21.74 11.87 -26.21
N LEU A 146 -21.95 10.98 -27.17
CA LEU A 146 -21.64 11.21 -28.58
C LEU A 146 -22.58 12.25 -29.19
N GLU A 147 -23.89 12.16 -28.92
CA GLU A 147 -24.89 13.13 -29.35
C GLU A 147 -24.57 14.54 -28.83
N HIS A 148 -24.19 14.65 -27.54
CA HIS A 148 -23.83 15.93 -26.94
C HIS A 148 -22.47 16.48 -27.39
N SER A 149 -21.48 15.61 -27.65
CA SER A 149 -20.14 16.05 -28.04
C SER A 149 -20.00 16.32 -29.54
N GLY A 150 -20.89 15.76 -30.37
CA GLY A 150 -20.81 15.83 -31.84
C GLY A 150 -19.59 15.10 -32.43
N MET A 151 -18.91 14.27 -31.63
CA MET A 151 -17.68 13.58 -31.99
C MET A 151 -17.98 12.19 -32.54
N PRO A 152 -17.28 11.72 -33.60
CA PRO A 152 -17.42 10.33 -34.04
C PRO A 152 -16.89 9.37 -32.98
N LEU A 153 -17.45 8.15 -32.95
CA LEU A 153 -17.19 7.15 -31.91
C LEU A 153 -15.70 6.84 -31.74
N ASP A 154 -14.95 6.72 -32.83
CA ASP A 154 -13.54 6.38 -32.81
C ASP A 154 -12.69 7.50 -32.18
N GLU A 155 -12.95 8.76 -32.53
CA GLU A 155 -12.31 9.92 -31.89
C GLU A 155 -12.69 10.04 -30.42
N PHE A 156 -13.95 9.78 -30.09
CA PHE A 156 -14.41 9.79 -28.70
C PHE A 156 -13.70 8.75 -27.86
N ILE A 157 -13.58 7.51 -28.37
CA ILE A 157 -12.85 6.43 -27.70
C ILE A 157 -11.37 6.78 -27.58
N LYS A 158 -10.72 7.24 -28.66
CA LYS A 158 -9.29 7.65 -28.65
C LYS A 158 -9.05 8.73 -27.59
N GLN A 159 -9.93 9.73 -27.51
CA GLN A 159 -9.85 10.81 -26.54
C GLN A 159 -10.13 10.34 -25.10
N ALA A 160 -11.17 9.53 -24.89
CA ALA A 160 -11.51 8.99 -23.58
C ALA A 160 -10.37 8.12 -23.02
N ILE A 161 -9.82 7.23 -23.84
CA ILE A 161 -8.64 6.42 -23.49
C ILE A 161 -7.46 7.33 -23.17
N SER A 162 -7.16 8.33 -24.01
CA SER A 162 -6.03 9.25 -23.79
C SER A 162 -6.15 10.02 -22.47
N VAL A 163 -7.33 10.59 -22.18
CA VAL A 163 -7.58 11.33 -20.94
C VAL A 163 -7.47 10.42 -19.73
N TYR A 164 -8.08 9.23 -19.79
CA TYR A 164 -8.05 8.29 -18.67
C TYR A 164 -6.65 7.73 -18.44
N ALA A 165 -5.93 7.36 -19.51
CA ALA A 165 -4.54 6.91 -19.44
C ALA A 165 -3.61 7.99 -18.85
N LYS A 166 -3.73 9.26 -19.30
CA LYS A 166 -2.99 10.39 -18.72
C LYS A 166 -3.32 10.59 -17.24
N THR A 167 -4.58 10.39 -16.86
CA THR A 167 -5.03 10.51 -15.47
C THR A 167 -4.43 9.41 -14.59
N ILE A 168 -4.50 8.15 -15.02
CA ILE A 168 -3.92 7.02 -14.28
C ILE A 168 -2.41 7.17 -14.19
N THR A 169 -1.73 7.39 -15.30
CA THR A 169 -0.26 7.52 -15.33
C THR A 169 0.22 8.73 -14.56
N GLY A 170 -0.48 9.86 -14.63
CA GLY A 170 -0.20 11.05 -13.84
C GLY A 170 -0.37 10.81 -12.33
N LYS A 171 -1.43 10.10 -11.92
CA LYS A 171 -1.63 9.70 -10.52
C LYS A 171 -0.52 8.76 -10.06
N ALA A 172 -0.20 7.73 -10.84
CA ALA A 172 0.86 6.78 -10.53
C ALA A 172 2.22 7.48 -10.38
N ARG A 173 2.55 8.42 -11.28
CA ARG A 173 3.79 9.20 -11.22
C ARG A 173 3.90 10.02 -9.94
N LYS A 174 2.82 10.72 -9.55
CA LYS A 174 2.78 11.48 -8.28
C LYS A 174 2.91 10.57 -7.05
N HIS A 175 2.36 9.35 -7.12
CA HIS A 175 2.54 8.37 -6.05
C HIS A 175 3.99 7.86 -5.93
N SER A 176 4.75 7.86 -7.03
CA SER A 176 6.16 7.47 -7.06
C SER A 176 7.15 8.63 -6.83
N GLU A 177 6.64 9.86 -6.67
CA GLU A 177 7.47 11.04 -6.46
C GLU A 177 7.98 11.06 -5.02
N ASP A 178 9.30 11.06 -4.87
CA ASP A 178 9.96 11.16 -3.57
C ASP A 178 9.97 12.61 -3.09
N LEU A 179 9.34 12.84 -1.93
CA LEU A 179 9.24 14.14 -1.29
C LEU A 179 10.33 14.41 -0.26
N SER A 180 11.26 13.47 -0.03
CA SER A 180 12.31 13.58 0.97
C SER A 180 13.15 14.86 0.80
N ASN A 181 13.43 15.25 -0.44
CA ASN A 181 14.21 16.45 -0.76
C ASN A 181 13.39 17.76 -0.69
N VAL A 182 12.06 17.68 -0.66
CA VAL A 182 11.21 18.88 -0.59
C VAL A 182 11.33 19.48 0.82
N PRO A 183 11.59 20.79 0.97
CA PRO A 183 11.66 21.43 2.27
C PRO A 183 10.38 21.27 3.10
N THR A 184 10.53 21.11 4.42
CA THR A 184 9.38 20.92 5.34
C THR A 184 8.45 22.12 5.34
N ALA A 185 9.00 23.34 5.23
CA ALA A 185 8.22 24.56 5.11
C ALA A 185 7.31 24.55 3.87
N GLU A 186 7.82 24.08 2.73
CA GLU A 186 7.05 23.96 1.48
C GLU A 186 5.97 22.89 1.61
N LEU A 187 6.29 21.72 2.16
CA LEU A 187 5.29 20.68 2.39
C LEU A 187 4.17 21.16 3.33
N LEU A 188 4.46 22.02 4.31
CA LEU A 188 3.45 22.52 5.24
C LEU A 188 2.55 23.59 4.62
N SER A 189 3.10 24.50 3.81
CA SER A 189 2.43 25.75 3.43
C SER A 189 2.08 25.89 1.95
N ASP A 190 2.74 25.17 1.04
CA ASP A 190 2.53 25.36 -0.39
C ASP A 190 1.26 24.62 -0.89
N ALA A 191 0.47 25.35 -1.67
CA ALA A 191 -0.71 24.82 -2.35
C ALA A 191 -0.36 23.67 -3.31
N GLN A 192 0.83 23.71 -3.93
CA GLN A 192 1.31 22.65 -4.83
C GLN A 192 1.30 21.28 -4.14
N TRP A 193 1.75 21.22 -2.89
CA TRP A 193 1.92 19.97 -2.16
C TRP A 193 0.66 19.54 -1.42
N THR A 194 -0.25 20.47 -1.14
CA THR A 194 -1.46 20.23 -0.32
C THR A 194 -2.31 19.05 -0.84
N THR A 195 -2.38 18.86 -2.15
CA THR A 195 -3.12 17.77 -2.79
C THR A 195 -2.25 16.58 -3.21
N HIS A 196 -0.94 16.64 -2.93
CA HIS A 196 -0.01 15.59 -3.30
C HIS A 196 -0.23 14.33 -2.43
N PRO A 197 -0.37 13.13 -3.02
CA PRO A 197 -0.71 11.92 -2.27
C PRO A 197 0.37 11.53 -1.25
N GLY A 198 1.66 11.79 -1.55
CA GLY A 198 2.77 11.48 -0.66
C GLY A 198 2.99 12.49 0.49
N ARG A 199 2.34 13.67 0.46
CA ARG A 199 2.62 14.76 1.43
C ARG A 199 2.40 14.32 2.86
N ALA A 200 1.26 13.67 3.13
CA ALA A 200 0.88 13.29 4.48
C ALA A 200 1.82 12.22 5.05
N GLU A 201 2.32 11.33 4.20
CA GLU A 201 3.28 10.28 4.58
C GLU A 201 4.62 10.89 4.98
N GLU A 202 5.16 11.74 4.13
CA GLU A 202 6.44 12.39 4.37
C GLU A 202 6.39 13.31 5.61
N LEU A 203 5.35 14.14 5.75
CA LEU A 203 5.18 14.97 6.95
C LEU A 203 5.00 14.14 8.23
N THR A 204 4.35 12.98 8.15
CA THR A 204 4.19 12.07 9.30
C THR A 204 5.55 11.50 9.72
N LYS A 205 6.35 11.04 8.75
CA LYS A 205 7.74 10.56 8.98
C LYS A 205 8.59 11.64 9.63
N ARG A 206 8.54 12.88 9.12
CA ARG A 206 9.25 14.03 9.70
C ARG A 206 8.76 14.38 11.10
N ALA A 207 7.46 14.35 11.36
CA ALA A 207 6.90 14.62 12.68
C ALA A 207 7.34 13.58 13.73
N ILE A 208 7.38 12.30 13.37
CA ILE A 208 7.92 11.24 14.23
C ILE A 208 9.38 11.55 14.58
N ARG A 209 10.22 11.85 13.57
CA ARG A 209 11.63 12.20 13.79
C ARG A 209 11.79 13.45 14.66
N ALA A 210 11.02 14.51 14.39
CA ALA A 210 11.06 15.76 15.14
C ALA A 210 10.73 15.54 16.62
N ILE A 211 9.67 14.79 16.94
CA ILE A 211 9.32 14.48 18.33
C ILE A 211 10.42 13.64 19.00
N LYS A 212 10.98 12.66 18.29
CA LYS A 212 12.09 11.84 18.82
C LYS A 212 13.31 12.69 19.13
N PHE A 213 13.68 13.58 18.21
CA PHE A 213 14.80 14.49 18.36
C PHE A 213 14.56 15.47 19.52
N TYR A 214 13.39 16.10 19.59
CA TYR A 214 13.01 17.02 20.65
C TYR A 214 13.11 16.35 22.04
N ASN A 215 12.47 15.18 22.21
CA ASN A 215 12.49 14.46 23.48
C ASN A 215 13.88 14.01 23.93
N ALA A 216 14.78 13.72 22.98
CA ALA A 216 16.12 13.24 23.24
C ALA A 216 17.12 14.37 23.50
N ASN A 217 17.01 15.49 22.78
CA ASN A 217 18.06 16.51 22.71
C ASN A 217 17.67 17.89 23.27
N LYS A 218 16.37 18.22 23.28
CA LYS A 218 15.89 19.55 23.72
C LYS A 218 15.26 19.53 25.11
N VAL A 219 14.82 18.35 25.58
CA VAL A 219 14.09 18.21 26.84
C VAL A 219 14.98 17.68 27.98
N GLY A 220 15.10 18.47 29.05
CA GLY A 220 15.80 18.07 30.28
C GLY A 220 14.98 17.18 31.23
N GLU A 221 13.67 17.41 31.34
CA GLU A 221 12.79 16.68 32.27
C GLU A 221 11.75 15.81 31.56
N ASN A 222 11.46 14.62 32.09
CA ASN A 222 10.51 13.70 31.46
C ASN A 222 9.10 14.28 31.32
N LYS A 223 8.69 15.17 32.23
CA LYS A 223 7.36 15.81 32.21
C LYS A 223 7.14 16.69 30.99
N ASP A 224 8.20 17.16 30.34
CA ASP A 224 8.15 18.05 29.17
C ASP A 224 8.24 17.28 27.83
N ARG A 225 8.46 15.97 27.88
CA ARG A 225 8.48 15.12 26.69
C ARG A 225 7.08 14.89 26.13
N TRP A 226 7.00 14.73 24.81
CA TRP A 226 5.77 14.47 24.08
C TRP A 226 5.67 13.00 23.68
N CYS A 227 4.55 12.36 23.99
CA CYS A 227 4.20 11.03 23.49
C CYS A 227 3.87 11.12 21.99
N ILE A 228 4.42 10.21 21.20
CA ILE A 228 4.08 10.13 19.78
C ILE A 228 2.71 9.48 19.65
N THR A 229 1.72 10.28 19.26
CA THR A 229 0.32 9.85 19.06
C THR A 229 -0.23 10.39 17.75
N GLN A 230 -1.32 9.78 17.27
CA GLN A 230 -2.05 10.25 16.09
C GLN A 230 -2.47 11.73 16.18
N SER A 231 -2.94 12.17 17.35
CA SER A 231 -3.36 13.56 17.57
C SER A 231 -2.19 14.55 17.59
N ALA A 232 -1.06 14.15 18.18
CA ALA A 232 0.15 14.96 18.19
C ALA A 232 0.67 15.20 16.76
N ILE A 233 0.74 14.14 15.96
CA ILE A 233 1.17 14.23 14.55
C ILE A 233 0.17 15.02 13.71
N ALA A 234 -1.13 14.86 13.95
CA ALA A 234 -2.14 15.66 13.24
C ALA A 234 -1.98 17.16 13.52
N SER A 235 -1.66 17.52 14.77
CA SER A 235 -1.45 18.92 15.17
C SER A 235 -0.21 19.51 14.48
N LEU A 236 0.88 18.74 14.37
CA LEU A 236 2.12 19.17 13.73
C LEU A 236 2.05 19.24 12.20
N THR A 237 1.28 18.37 11.56
CA THR A 237 1.31 18.20 10.09
C THR A 237 0.09 18.80 9.38
N GLY A 238 -0.98 19.12 10.12
CA GLY A 238 -2.28 19.50 9.57
C GLY A 238 -2.96 18.38 8.74
N SER A 239 -2.43 17.16 8.76
CA SER A 239 -2.96 16.05 7.96
C SER A 239 -4.17 15.39 8.61
N ARG A 240 -5.03 14.79 7.79
CA ARG A 240 -6.24 14.11 8.27
C ARG A 240 -5.88 12.93 9.17
N GLN A 241 -6.56 12.86 10.31
CA GLN A 241 -6.37 11.81 11.32
C GLN A 241 -6.50 10.38 10.78
N SER A 242 -7.46 10.12 9.89
CA SER A 242 -7.65 8.80 9.26
C SER A 242 -6.49 8.39 8.36
N THR A 243 -5.90 9.34 7.63
CA THR A 243 -4.70 9.13 6.80
C THR A 243 -3.49 8.84 7.70
N ILE A 244 -3.29 9.67 8.73
CA ILE A 244 -2.19 9.49 9.69
C ILE A 244 -2.27 8.11 10.35
N LYS A 245 -3.44 7.67 10.81
CA LYS A 245 -3.62 6.35 11.44
C LYS A 245 -3.06 5.22 10.58
N LYS A 246 -3.41 5.20 9.28
CA LYS A 246 -2.90 4.20 8.32
C LYS A 246 -1.38 4.29 8.13
N ILE A 247 -0.82 5.49 8.14
CA ILE A 247 0.63 5.68 8.04
C ILE A 247 1.33 5.17 9.31
N LEU A 248 0.80 5.46 10.49
CA LEU A 248 1.41 5.07 11.77
C LEU A 248 1.46 3.57 12.00
N GLU A 249 0.56 2.79 11.39
CA GLU A 249 0.64 1.32 11.41
C GLU A 249 2.00 0.80 10.90
N ARG A 250 2.66 1.55 10.00
CA ARG A 250 3.99 1.20 9.47
C ARG A 250 5.14 1.53 10.43
N TYR A 251 4.92 2.42 11.39
CA TYR A 251 5.92 2.89 12.36
C TYR A 251 5.60 2.43 13.79
N LEU A 252 4.66 1.50 13.98
CA LEU A 252 4.13 1.13 15.29
C LEU A 252 5.23 0.70 16.26
N ASP A 253 6.10 -0.23 15.85
CA ASP A 253 7.19 -0.73 16.69
C ASP A 253 8.16 0.38 17.13
N GLU A 254 8.46 1.33 16.23
CA GLU A 254 9.34 2.46 16.50
C GLU A 254 8.70 3.44 17.49
N ILE A 255 7.42 3.73 17.30
CA ILE A 255 6.62 4.62 18.16
C ILE A 255 6.47 4.02 19.55
N GLU A 256 6.10 2.74 19.64
CA GLU A 256 5.98 2.03 20.91
C GLU A 256 7.31 1.97 21.64
N SER A 257 8.40 1.62 20.95
CA SER A 257 9.74 1.59 21.54
C SER A 257 10.14 2.95 22.11
N HIS A 258 9.89 4.04 21.38
CA HIS A 258 10.17 5.40 21.86
C HIS A 258 9.31 5.79 23.07
N ASN A 259 8.00 5.53 23.00
CA ASN A 259 7.09 5.88 24.09
C ASN A 259 7.42 5.07 25.35
N ILE A 260 7.72 3.76 25.23
CA ILE A 260 8.15 2.91 26.35
C ILE A 260 9.47 3.39 26.94
N LYS A 261 10.46 3.76 26.12
CA LYS A 261 11.77 4.26 26.57
C LYS A 261 11.65 5.42 27.56
N TYR A 262 10.67 6.29 27.38
CA TYR A 262 10.44 7.47 28.20
C TYR A 262 9.23 7.32 29.16
N GLY A 263 8.58 6.16 29.19
CA GLY A 263 7.38 5.91 30.01
C GLY A 263 6.20 6.82 29.63
N LEU A 264 6.09 7.16 28.34
CA LEU A 264 5.08 8.09 27.82
C LEU A 264 3.80 7.37 27.42
N ASN A 265 2.67 8.03 27.66
CA ASN A 265 1.35 7.58 27.22
C ASN A 265 0.52 8.78 26.74
N GLY A 266 -0.71 8.55 26.28
CA GLY A 266 -1.56 9.63 25.76
C GLY A 266 -1.85 10.76 26.75
N TYR A 267 -1.81 10.49 28.07
CA TYR A 267 -1.97 11.51 29.11
C TYR A 267 -0.73 12.39 29.26
N SER A 268 0.46 11.90 28.90
CA SER A 268 1.69 12.70 28.91
C SER A 268 1.59 13.95 28.02
N ASN A 269 0.70 13.96 27.02
CA ASN A 269 0.46 15.11 26.15
C ASN A 269 -0.51 16.13 26.75
N ARG A 270 -1.17 15.84 27.89
CA ARG A 270 -2.04 16.80 28.57
C ARG A 270 -1.20 17.73 29.43
N LYS A 271 -0.71 18.81 28.82
CA LYS A 271 0.12 19.82 29.48
C LYS A 271 -0.64 21.15 29.53
N PRO A 272 -1.00 21.67 30.71
CA PRO A 272 -1.70 22.96 30.82
C PRO A 272 -0.89 24.09 30.18
N GLY A 273 -1.50 24.82 29.25
CA GLY A 273 -0.89 25.98 28.59
C GLY A 273 0.24 25.67 27.60
N LYS A 274 0.51 24.39 27.29
CA LYS A 274 1.51 24.00 26.29
C LYS A 274 0.86 23.25 25.14
N ASP A 275 1.18 23.65 23.91
CA ASP A 275 0.82 22.92 22.70
C ASP A 275 2.08 22.27 22.11
N ILE A 276 1.94 21.14 21.44
CA ILE A 276 3.06 20.50 20.76
C ILE A 276 3.58 21.38 19.62
N THR A 277 2.69 22.11 18.95
CA THR A 277 3.01 23.00 17.83
C THR A 277 3.83 24.22 18.23
N SER A 278 3.77 24.63 19.50
CA SER A 278 4.61 25.72 20.04
C SER A 278 5.99 25.26 20.50
N GLU A 279 6.19 23.95 20.71
CA GLU A 279 7.41 23.41 21.31
C GLU A 279 8.25 22.60 20.31
N VAL A 280 7.57 21.90 19.39
CA VAL A 280 8.20 21.06 18.36
C VAL A 280 8.04 21.75 17.01
N ASP A 281 9.01 22.59 16.65
CA ASP A 281 9.07 23.21 15.33
C ASP A 281 9.57 22.19 14.31
N LEU A 282 8.67 21.73 13.43
CA LEU A 282 9.00 20.77 12.38
C LEU A 282 10.05 21.32 11.40
N VAL A 283 9.98 22.62 11.08
CA VAL A 283 10.83 23.26 10.08
C VAL A 283 12.24 23.45 10.63
N GLU A 284 12.36 23.88 11.89
CA GLU A 284 13.66 24.02 12.56
C GLU A 284 14.32 22.65 12.78
N LEU A 285 13.57 21.69 13.30
CA LEU A 285 14.15 20.42 13.74
C LEU A 285 14.44 19.47 12.56
N ILE A 286 13.61 19.50 11.53
CA ILE A 286 13.68 18.60 10.37
C ILE A 286 13.41 19.44 9.11
N PRO A 287 14.39 20.19 8.58
CA PRO A 287 14.19 21.11 7.45
C PRO A 287 13.87 20.40 6.13
N ASN A 288 14.30 19.14 5.97
CA ASN A 288 13.94 18.25 4.87
C ASN A 288 13.86 16.79 5.39
N GLY A 289 13.52 15.84 4.51
CA GLY A 289 13.32 14.42 4.83
C GLY A 289 14.56 13.55 4.70
N VAL A 290 15.65 14.13 4.20
CA VAL A 290 16.95 13.51 4.01
C VAL A 290 17.78 13.77 5.25
N ASP A 291 18.36 12.73 5.84
CA ASP A 291 19.31 12.89 6.94
C ASP A 291 20.72 13.20 6.39
#